data_AF-A0AB35NBA9-F1
#
_entry.id   AF-A0AB35NBA9-F1
#
_cell.length_a   1.000
_cell.length_b   1.000
_cell.length_c   1.000
_cell.angle_alpha   90.00
_cell.angle_beta   90.00
_cell.angle_gamma   90.00
#
_symmetry.space_group_name_H-M   'P 1'
#
loop_
_entity.id
_entity.type
_entity.pdbx_description
1 polymer ?
#
loop_
_entity_poly.entity_id
_entity_poly.type
_entity_poly.pdbx_seq_one_letter_code
_entity_poly.pdbx_strand_id
1 'polypeptide(L)'
;MNKDVSSKMTKLSTIPSAVKAKAFYQQPRMMFAIWLLLSILYLAYRYITDQFWLFETLYGLLLLSYPFWLPSLFKAPKPLLINDPKNYVRFNAEQMLIGEANIEIKKVQKVALDVVEQQVYFSLPFNSNKLPSFVFALEQLEDFKTHLVKGLGKIEYV
;
A
#
# COMPACT_ATOMS: atom_id res chain seq x y z
N MET A 1 52.37 18.47 11.55
CA MET A 1 51.99 17.36 12.46
C MET A 1 51.49 17.99 13.75
N ASN A 2 50.17 18.11 13.95
CA ASN A 2 49.60 18.39 15.27
C ASN A 2 48.21 17.74 15.33
N LYS A 3 48.17 16.61 16.02
CA LYS A 3 46.98 15.82 16.35
C LYS A 3 46.51 16.34 17.70
N ASP A 4 45.45 17.15 17.75
CA ASP A 4 44.70 17.38 19.01
C ASP A 4 43.44 18.24 18.79
N VAL A 5 42.56 17.79 17.89
CA VAL A 5 41.13 18.15 17.92
C VAL A 5 40.32 16.85 17.83
N SER A 6 40.67 15.92 18.71
CA SER A 6 39.76 14.88 19.16
C SER A 6 38.96 15.43 20.33
N SER A 7 37.75 14.92 20.50
CA SER A 7 37.00 14.96 21.75
C SER A 7 36.15 16.21 22.03
N LYS A 8 35.20 16.52 21.14
CA LYS A 8 33.87 17.04 21.53
C LYS A 8 32.89 17.14 20.36
N MET A 9 32.58 16.02 19.73
CA MET A 9 31.28 15.85 19.08
C MET A 9 30.74 14.45 19.43
N THR A 10 30.16 14.39 20.63
CA THR A 10 28.83 13.78 20.88
C THR A 10 28.38 12.80 19.80
N LYS A 11 28.55 11.48 19.97
CA LYS A 11 27.63 10.63 20.76
C LYS A 11 26.16 11.06 20.67
N LEU A 12 25.61 11.11 19.46
CA LEU A 12 24.20 10.87 19.12
C LEU A 12 24.26 10.19 17.74
N SER A 13 23.68 9.03 17.47
CA SER A 13 22.48 8.40 18.00
C SER A 13 22.55 6.95 17.54
N THR A 14 22.97 6.04 18.42
CA THR A 14 22.74 4.61 18.25
C THR A 14 21.24 4.38 18.42
N ILE A 15 20.50 4.55 17.33
CA ILE A 15 19.10 4.12 17.24
C ILE A 15 19.12 2.59 17.26
N PRO A 16 18.46 1.93 18.22
CA PRO A 16 18.35 0.48 18.20
C PRO A 16 17.46 0.07 17.01
N SER A 17 18.09 -0.35 15.92
CA SER A 17 17.44 -0.94 14.73
C SER A 17 16.93 -2.36 14.98
N ALA A 18 16.27 -2.57 16.12
CA ALA A 18 15.68 -3.87 16.47
C ALA A 18 14.45 -3.71 17.36
N VAL A 19 13.69 -2.63 17.23
CA VAL A 19 12.28 -2.71 17.60
C VAL A 19 11.62 -3.50 16.49
N LYS A 20 11.46 -4.81 16.76
CA LYS A 20 10.62 -5.73 16.02
C LYS A 20 9.25 -5.08 15.81
N ALA A 21 9.10 -4.34 14.72
CA ALA A 21 7.85 -4.25 14.01
C ALA A 21 7.59 -5.67 13.51
N LYS A 22 7.09 -6.53 14.41
CA LYS A 22 6.24 -7.64 13.99
C LYS A 22 5.08 -6.93 13.32
N ALA A 23 5.25 -6.68 12.02
CA ALA A 23 4.15 -6.44 11.13
C ALA A 23 3.09 -7.45 11.55
N PHE A 24 1.94 -6.94 11.95
CA PHE A 24 0.73 -7.69 12.17
C PHE A 24 0.24 -8.19 10.81
N TYR A 25 1.14 -8.86 10.09
CA TYR A 25 0.99 -9.52 8.83
C TYR A 25 0.77 -10.98 9.20
N GLN A 26 -0.43 -11.20 9.74
CA GLN A 26 -1.24 -12.40 9.55
C GLN A 26 -0.44 -13.56 8.94
N GLN A 27 0.25 -14.32 9.80
CA GLN A 27 1.10 -15.42 9.35
C GLN A 27 0.21 -16.49 8.70
N PRO A 28 0.25 -16.67 7.37
CA PRO A 28 -0.64 -17.60 6.67
C PRO A 28 -0.43 -19.05 7.15
N ARG A 29 0.74 -19.35 7.71
CA ARG A 29 1.12 -20.66 8.23
C ARG A 29 0.27 -21.10 9.44
N MET A 30 0.02 -20.20 10.40
CA MET A 30 -0.77 -20.55 11.59
C MET A 30 -2.25 -20.66 11.26
N MET A 31 -2.76 -19.78 10.40
CA MET A 31 -4.16 -19.84 9.96
C MET A 31 -4.44 -21.08 9.11
N PHE A 32 -3.50 -21.50 8.26
CA PHE A 32 -3.60 -22.75 7.52
C PHE A 32 -3.61 -23.98 8.43
N ALA A 33 -2.78 -24.00 9.48
CA ALA A 33 -2.76 -25.09 10.44
C ALA A 33 -4.09 -25.22 11.21
N ILE A 34 -4.68 -24.09 11.63
CA ILE A 34 -6.00 -24.06 12.29
C ILE A 34 -7.09 -24.54 11.33
N TRP A 35 -7.09 -24.07 10.08
CA TRP A 35 -8.04 -24.51 9.06
C TRP A 35 -7.94 -26.01 8.77
N LEU A 36 -6.71 -26.54 8.67
CA LEU A 36 -6.47 -27.96 8.42
C LEU A 36 -6.95 -28.82 9.59
N LEU A 37 -6.71 -28.37 10.82
CA LEU A 37 -7.21 -29.03 12.03
C LEU A 37 -8.74 -29.08 12.08
N LEU A 38 -9.42 -27.96 11.78
CA LEU A 38 -10.89 -27.90 11.74
C LEU A 38 -11.47 -28.79 10.62
N SER A 39 -10.81 -28.83 9.46
CA SER A 39 -11.21 -29.70 8.35
C SER A 39 -11.09 -31.18 8.69
N ILE A 40 -10.00 -31.57 9.35
CA ILE A 40 -9.81 -32.95 9.84
C ILE A 40 -10.86 -33.30 10.90
N LEU A 41 -11.13 -32.40 11.86
CA LEU A 41 -12.13 -32.63 12.90
C LEU A 41 -13.54 -32.79 12.32
N TYR A 42 -13.89 -32.00 11.31
CA TYR A 42 -15.15 -32.11 10.58
C TYR A 42 -15.30 -33.46 9.87
N LEU A 43 -14.24 -33.91 9.19
CA LEU A 43 -14.23 -35.22 8.53
C LEU A 43 -14.33 -36.37 9.52
N ALA A 44 -13.63 -36.28 10.66
CA ALA A 44 -13.69 -37.28 11.72
C ALA A 44 -15.08 -37.37 12.35
N TYR A 45 -15.71 -36.21 12.63
CA TYR A 45 -17.10 -36.15 13.11
C TYR A 45 -18.06 -36.84 12.13
N ARG A 46 -17.98 -36.49 10.83
CA ARG A 46 -18.83 -37.07 9.79
C ARG A 46 -18.64 -38.58 9.66
N TYR A 47 -17.40 -39.05 9.74
CA TYR A 47 -17.06 -40.48 9.72
C TYR A 47 -17.68 -41.24 10.89
N ILE A 48 -17.66 -40.70 12.11
CA ILE A 48 -18.27 -41.34 13.29
C ILE A 48 -19.80 -41.40 13.16
N THR A 49 -20.43 -40.38 12.58
CA THR A 49 -21.89 -40.32 12.41
C THR A 49 -22.43 -41.12 11.21
N ASP A 50 -21.57 -41.81 10.45
CA ASP A 50 -21.88 -42.60 9.25
C ASP A 50 -22.68 -41.82 8.17
N GLN A 51 -22.63 -40.49 8.22
CA GLN A 51 -23.35 -39.59 7.34
C GLN A 51 -22.45 -39.13 6.20
N PHE A 52 -22.13 -40.06 5.31
CA PHE A 52 -21.24 -39.85 4.17
C PHE A 52 -21.98 -39.37 2.91
N TRP A 53 -22.68 -38.23 3.02
CA TRP A 53 -23.24 -37.54 1.86
C TRP A 53 -22.18 -36.64 1.24
N LEU A 54 -21.62 -37.08 0.10
CA LEU A 54 -20.49 -36.44 -0.56
C LEU A 54 -20.72 -34.95 -0.85
N PHE A 55 -21.94 -34.57 -1.22
CA PHE A 55 -22.32 -33.17 -1.48
C PHE A 55 -22.32 -32.31 -0.21
N GLU A 56 -22.83 -32.81 0.92
CA GLU A 56 -22.81 -32.05 2.19
C GLU A 56 -21.40 -31.90 2.75
N THR A 57 -20.56 -32.91 2.57
CA THR A 57 -19.16 -32.87 2.98
C THR A 57 -18.39 -31.81 2.18
N LEU A 58 -18.57 -31.78 0.86
CA LEU A 58 -17.96 -30.76 -0.01
C LEU A 58 -18.47 -29.36 0.32
N TYR A 59 -19.78 -29.19 0.57
CA TYR A 59 -20.36 -27.90 0.94
C TYR A 59 -19.81 -27.39 2.29
N GLY A 60 -19.68 -28.26 3.29
CA GLY A 60 -19.09 -27.92 4.58
C GLY A 60 -17.62 -27.48 4.48
N LEU A 61 -16.82 -28.18 3.67
CA LEU A 61 -15.43 -27.81 3.38
C LEU A 61 -15.32 -26.48 2.62
N LEU A 62 -16.27 -26.22 1.71
CA LEU A 62 -16.33 -24.96 0.95
C LEU A 62 -16.68 -23.78 1.86
N LEU A 63 -17.60 -23.96 2.81
CA LEU A 63 -17.91 -22.95 3.82
C LEU A 63 -16.74 -22.68 4.77
N LEU A 64 -16.04 -23.74 5.22
CA LEU A 64 -14.85 -23.63 6.06
C LEU A 64 -13.68 -22.90 5.36
N SER A 65 -13.61 -23.00 4.03
CA SER A 65 -12.57 -22.33 3.24
C SER A 65 -12.94 -20.90 2.84
N TYR A 66 -14.23 -20.54 2.80
CA TYR A 66 -14.71 -19.19 2.45
C TYR A 66 -13.98 -18.02 3.17
N PRO A 67 -13.82 -18.02 4.51
CA PRO A 67 -13.11 -16.93 5.21
C PRO A 67 -11.59 -16.88 4.92
N PHE A 68 -11.01 -17.94 4.35
CA PHE A 68 -9.60 -17.98 3.97
C PHE A 68 -9.36 -17.43 2.56
N TRP A 69 -10.28 -17.64 1.63
CA TRP A 69 -10.17 -17.17 0.25
C TRP A 69 -10.65 -15.73 0.07
N LEU A 70 -11.63 -15.27 0.85
CA LEU A 70 -12.17 -13.91 0.80
C LEU A 70 -11.09 -12.80 0.86
N PRO A 71 -10.13 -12.80 1.81
CA PRO A 71 -9.13 -11.74 1.88
C PRO A 71 -8.22 -11.67 0.65
N SER A 72 -8.01 -12.80 -0.03
CA SER A 72 -7.19 -12.85 -1.25
C SER A 72 -7.85 -12.20 -2.46
N LEU A 73 -9.19 -12.12 -2.45
CA LEU A 73 -9.99 -11.45 -3.48
C LEU A 73 -10.04 -9.93 -3.26
N PHE A 74 -9.90 -9.48 -2.01
CA PHE A 74 -9.84 -8.07 -1.64
C PHE A 74 -8.41 -7.56 -1.45
N LYS A 75 -7.48 -7.97 -2.33
CA LYS A 75 -6.17 -7.31 -2.36
C LYS A 75 -6.41 -5.86 -2.76
N ALA A 76 -6.13 -4.94 -1.82
CA ALA A 76 -6.08 -3.52 -2.14
C ALA A 76 -5.14 -3.35 -3.35
N PRO A 77 -5.54 -2.58 -4.38
CA PRO A 77 -4.69 -2.34 -5.53
C PRO A 77 -3.36 -1.79 -5.02
N LYS A 78 -2.26 -2.47 -5.35
CA LYS A 78 -0.93 -1.94 -5.05
C LYS A 78 -0.82 -0.58 -5.75
N PRO A 79 -0.37 0.46 -5.03
CA PRO A 79 -0.27 1.76 -5.65
C PRO A 79 0.82 1.70 -6.74
N LEU A 80 0.55 2.35 -7.87
CA LEU A 80 1.41 2.28 -9.05
C LEU A 80 2.77 2.93 -8.73
N LEU A 81 3.87 2.20 -8.85
CA LEU A 81 5.21 2.79 -8.70
C LEU A 81 5.63 3.44 -10.01
N ILE A 82 5.90 4.74 -9.99
CA ILE A 82 6.29 5.53 -11.14
C ILE A 82 7.72 6.05 -10.92
N ASN A 83 8.60 5.74 -11.86
CA ASN A 83 10.00 6.16 -11.81
C ASN A 83 10.18 7.64 -12.18
N ASP A 84 9.32 8.18 -13.06
CA ASP A 84 9.41 9.57 -13.54
C ASP A 84 8.06 10.29 -13.37
N PRO A 85 7.77 10.85 -12.18
CA PRO A 85 6.48 11.46 -11.87
C PRO A 85 6.21 12.72 -12.72
N LYS A 86 7.25 13.44 -13.13
CA LYS A 86 7.16 14.62 -14.03
C LYS A 86 6.70 14.26 -15.45
N ASN A 87 7.14 13.11 -15.96
CA ASN A 87 6.74 12.66 -17.30
C ASN A 87 5.35 12.03 -17.28
N TYR A 88 4.96 11.46 -16.14
CA TYR A 88 3.65 10.85 -15.92
C TYR A 88 2.54 11.89 -15.74
N VAL A 89 2.86 13.00 -15.07
CA VAL A 89 1.94 14.14 -14.89
C VAL A 89 2.33 15.27 -15.85
N ARG A 90 1.56 15.47 -16.91
CA ARG A 90 1.81 16.52 -17.91
C ARG A 90 0.72 17.58 -17.86
N PHE A 91 1.07 18.80 -18.23
CA PHE A 91 0.13 19.90 -18.33
C PHE A 91 0.01 20.32 -19.79
N ASN A 92 -1.22 20.41 -20.30
CA ASN A 92 -1.53 20.88 -21.63
C ASN A 92 -2.62 21.96 -21.53
N ALA A 93 -2.21 23.23 -21.61
CA ALA A 93 -3.08 24.39 -21.49
C ALA A 93 -3.98 24.34 -20.24
N GLU A 94 -5.27 24.01 -20.40
CA GLU A 94 -6.25 23.94 -19.29
C GLU A 94 -6.39 22.53 -18.68
N GLN A 95 -5.61 21.56 -19.15
CA GLN A 95 -5.73 20.14 -18.79
C GLN A 95 -4.45 19.60 -18.13
N MET A 96 -4.65 18.78 -17.12
CA MET A 96 -3.64 17.96 -16.46
C MET A 96 -3.85 16.51 -16.87
N LEU A 97 -2.81 15.90 -17.43
CA LEU A 97 -2.76 14.51 -17.86
C LEU A 97 -1.99 13.71 -16.82
N ILE A 98 -2.58 12.63 -16.31
CA ILE A 98 -1.96 11.72 -15.34
C ILE A 98 -1.99 10.31 -15.95
N GLY A 99 -0.89 9.92 -16.61
CA GLY A 99 -0.88 8.74 -17.46
C GLY A 99 -1.91 8.87 -18.58
N GLU A 100 -2.93 8.02 -18.57
CA GLU A 100 -4.04 8.02 -19.54
C GLU A 100 -5.23 8.88 -19.10
N ALA A 101 -5.27 9.30 -17.83
CA ALA A 101 -6.37 10.10 -17.30
C ALA A 101 -6.16 11.59 -17.63
N ASN A 102 -7.24 12.30 -17.92
CA ASN A 102 -7.24 13.73 -18.20
C ASN A 102 -8.20 14.44 -17.23
N ILE A 103 -7.74 15.55 -16.64
CA ILE A 103 -8.54 16.40 -15.79
C ILE A 103 -8.33 17.88 -16.08
N GLU A 104 -9.40 18.65 -16.09
CA GLU A 104 -9.31 20.11 -16.15
C GLU A 104 -8.63 20.65 -14.89
N ILE A 105 -7.64 21.54 -15.07
CA ILE A 105 -6.88 22.16 -13.98
C ILE A 105 -7.82 22.89 -13.00
N LYS A 106 -8.88 23.53 -13.52
CA LYS A 106 -9.90 24.23 -12.72
C LYS A 106 -10.66 23.31 -11.75
N LYS A 107 -10.68 22.00 -12.01
CA LYS A 107 -11.32 21.00 -11.15
C LYS A 107 -10.36 20.47 -10.08
N VAL A 108 -9.05 20.73 -10.17
CA VAL A 108 -8.06 20.28 -9.19
C VAL A 108 -8.10 21.24 -8.00
N GLN A 109 -8.72 20.80 -6.89
CA GLN A 109 -8.88 21.64 -5.71
C GLN A 109 -7.71 21.50 -4.73
N LYS A 110 -7.26 20.26 -4.47
CA LYS A 110 -6.14 19.97 -3.58
C LYS A 110 -5.29 18.84 -4.12
N VAL A 111 -4.02 18.87 -3.74
CA VAL A 111 -3.05 17.81 -4.02
C VAL A 111 -2.54 17.28 -2.69
N ALA A 112 -2.56 15.96 -2.53
CA ALA A 112 -1.97 15.28 -1.38
C ALA A 112 -0.61 14.69 -1.77
N LEU A 113 0.40 14.99 -0.97
CA LEU A 113 1.77 14.47 -1.11
C LEU A 113 2.22 13.91 0.25
N ASP A 114 1.95 12.63 0.48
CA ASP A 114 2.32 11.97 1.73
C ASP A 114 3.68 11.28 1.62
N VAL A 115 4.58 11.57 2.54
CA VAL A 115 5.89 10.90 2.62
C VAL A 115 5.80 9.75 3.62
N VAL A 116 6.04 8.53 3.15
CA VAL A 116 6.11 7.33 3.98
C VAL A 116 7.45 6.65 3.73
N GLU A 117 8.31 6.64 4.76
CA GLU A 117 9.67 6.10 4.71
C GLU A 117 10.55 6.77 3.63
N GLN A 118 10.77 6.11 2.49
CA GLN A 118 11.56 6.61 1.35
C GLN A 118 10.70 6.82 0.09
N GLN A 119 9.38 6.78 0.23
CA GLN A 119 8.42 6.84 -0.86
C GLN A 119 7.46 8.00 -0.66
N VAL A 120 7.02 8.60 -1.76
CA VAL A 120 6.05 9.69 -1.78
C VAL A 120 4.80 9.20 -2.49
N TYR A 121 3.67 9.36 -1.82
CA TYR A 121 2.35 9.03 -2.30
C TYR A 121 1.71 10.30 -2.85
N PHE A 122 1.37 10.27 -4.14
CA PHE A 122 0.60 11.32 -4.77
C PHE A 122 -0.85 10.87 -4.92
N SER A 123 -1.78 11.72 -4.50
CA SER A 123 -3.21 11.55 -4.74
C SER A 123 -3.94 12.88 -4.88
N LEU A 124 -5.15 12.83 -5.44
CA LEU A 124 -6.03 13.97 -5.60
C LEU A 124 -7.31 13.75 -4.77
N PRO A 125 -7.32 14.15 -3.48
CA PRO A 125 -8.34 13.71 -2.51
C PRO A 125 -9.77 14.15 -2.82
N PHE A 126 -9.96 15.26 -3.55
CA PHE A 126 -11.29 15.79 -3.90
C PHE A 126 -11.74 15.42 -5.32
N ASN A 127 -10.91 14.71 -6.08
CA ASN A 127 -11.16 14.38 -7.47
C ASN A 127 -11.37 12.85 -7.55
N SER A 128 -12.62 12.46 -7.30
CA SER A 128 -13.02 11.09 -6.99
C SER A 128 -12.83 10.05 -8.12
N ASN A 129 -12.36 8.87 -7.68
CA ASN A 129 -12.53 7.50 -8.19
C ASN A 129 -11.93 7.06 -9.54
N LYS A 130 -11.36 7.94 -10.37
CA LYS A 130 -10.73 7.50 -11.64
C LYS A 130 -9.32 7.99 -11.88
N LEU A 131 -8.78 8.81 -10.98
CA LEU A 131 -7.42 9.32 -11.15
C LEU A 131 -6.43 8.34 -10.51
N PRO A 132 -5.38 7.94 -11.23
CA PRO A 132 -4.40 7.03 -10.69
C PRO A 132 -3.68 7.72 -9.52
N SER A 133 -3.75 7.09 -8.35
CA SER A 133 -2.83 7.39 -7.26
C SER A 133 -1.57 6.57 -7.46
N PHE A 134 -0.42 7.19 -7.28
CA PHE A 134 0.87 6.57 -7.58
C PHE A 134 1.92 6.95 -6.55
N VAL A 135 2.99 6.17 -6.52
CA VAL A 135 4.11 6.31 -5.61
C VAL A 135 5.38 6.57 -6.42
N PHE A 136 6.27 7.40 -5.89
CA PHE A 136 7.58 7.67 -6.48
C PHE A 136 8.63 7.89 -5.38
N ALA A 137 9.90 8.00 -5.77
CA ALA A 137 11.02 8.12 -4.81
C ALA A 137 11.06 9.50 -4.14
N LEU A 138 11.40 9.54 -2.84
CA LEU A 138 11.51 10.78 -2.06
C LEU A 138 12.46 11.82 -2.67
N GLU A 139 13.51 11.36 -3.34
CA GLU A 139 14.50 12.20 -4.03
C GLU A 139 13.89 13.12 -5.09
N GLN A 140 12.73 12.75 -5.64
CA GLN A 140 12.03 13.50 -6.69
C GLN A 140 10.94 14.42 -6.14
N LEU A 141 10.74 14.48 -4.81
CA LEU A 141 9.65 15.23 -4.17
C LEU A 141 9.67 16.72 -4.52
N GLU A 142 10.78 17.41 -4.22
CA GLU A 142 10.88 18.87 -4.41
C GLU A 142 10.76 19.25 -5.90
N ASP A 143 11.35 18.41 -6.72
CA ASP A 143 11.35 18.50 -8.17
C ASP A 143 9.93 18.35 -8.74
N PHE A 144 9.17 17.38 -8.24
CA PHE A 144 7.79 17.14 -8.62
C PHE A 144 6.85 18.21 -8.05
N LYS A 145 7.07 18.66 -6.82
CA LYS A 145 6.31 19.76 -6.20
C LYS A 145 6.46 21.04 -7.02
N THR A 146 7.68 21.37 -7.45
CA THR A 146 7.92 22.52 -8.33
C THR A 146 7.20 22.38 -9.66
N HIS A 147 7.17 21.17 -10.24
CA HIS A 147 6.43 20.87 -11.46
C HIS A 147 4.91 21.08 -11.28
N LEU A 148 4.35 20.62 -10.17
CA LEU A 148 2.93 20.81 -9.83
C LEU A 148 2.59 22.29 -9.63
N VAL A 149 3.42 23.06 -8.91
CA VAL A 149 3.21 24.51 -8.72
C VAL A 149 3.22 25.24 -10.06
N LYS A 150 4.11 24.87 -10.98
CA LYS A 150 4.18 25.48 -12.32
C LYS A 150 2.93 25.20 -13.16
N GLY A 151 2.38 23.99 -13.06
CA GLY A 151 1.22 23.57 -13.87
C GLY A 151 -0.14 23.97 -13.31
N LEU A 152 -0.30 23.93 -11.98
CA LEU A 152 -1.57 24.16 -11.30
C LEU A 152 -1.66 25.54 -10.64
N GLY A 153 -0.54 26.25 -10.53
CA GLY A 153 -0.46 27.52 -9.82
C GLY A 153 -0.49 27.34 -8.29
N LYS A 154 -1.10 28.30 -7.59
CA LYS A 154 -1.18 28.33 -6.14
C LYS A 154 -2.35 27.48 -5.66
N ILE A 155 -2.11 26.20 -5.42
CA ILE A 155 -3.07 25.24 -4.85
C ILE A 155 -2.73 24.92 -3.39
N GLU A 156 -3.73 24.42 -2.66
CA GLU A 156 -3.54 23.89 -1.32
C GLU A 156 -2.93 22.48 -1.38
N TYR A 157 -1.81 22.32 -0.69
CA TYR A 157 -1.19 21.03 -0.42
C TYR A 157 -1.72 20.50 0.91
N VAL A 158 -2.19 19.26 0.91
CA VAL A 158 -2.60 18.53 2.12
C VAL A 158 -1.53 17.51 2.45
#